data_AF-A0A8T3X5M3-F1
#
_entry.id   AF-A0A8T3X5M3-F1
#
_cell.length_a   1.000
_cell.length_b   1.000
_cell.length_c   1.000
_cell.angle_alpha   90.00
_cell.angle_beta   90.00
_cell.angle_gamma   90.00
#
_symmetry.space_group_name_H-M   'P 1'
#
loop_
_entity.id
_entity.type
_entity.pdbx_description
1 polymer ?
#
loop_
_entity_poly.entity_id
_entity_poly.type
_entity_poly.pdbx_seq_one_letter_code
_entity_poly.pdbx_strand_id
1 'polypeptide(L)' 'TSWERDRVERAVNYLRDRCFIQIIASYGGGLFINGMTPDGIDIIENEDKFKTTFGINLGVFSISWTKEKK' A
#
# COMPACT_ATOMS: atom_id res chain seq x y z
N THR A 1 -3.41 -7.71 -15.01
CA THR A 1 -4.48 -8.36 -14.21
C THR A 1 -5.51 -7.30 -13.86
N SER A 2 -6.74 -7.42 -14.35
CA SER A 2 -7.84 -6.54 -13.94
C SER A 2 -8.26 -6.96 -12.53
N TRP A 3 -8.18 -6.06 -11.56
CA TRP A 3 -8.71 -6.30 -10.22
C TRP A 3 -10.17 -5.87 -10.18
N GLU A 4 -11.04 -6.70 -9.59
CA GLU A 4 -12.43 -6.33 -9.35
C GLU A 4 -12.51 -5.06 -8.48
N ARG A 5 -13.45 -4.16 -8.80
CA ARG A 5 -13.64 -2.89 -8.09
C ARG A 5 -13.75 -3.09 -6.58
N ASP A 6 -14.57 -4.05 -6.14
CA ASP A 6 -14.78 -4.37 -4.72
C ASP A 6 -13.49 -4.82 -4.03
N ARG A 7 -12.63 -5.53 -4.76
CA ARG A 7 -11.32 -5.95 -4.22
C ARG A 7 -10.40 -4.76 -4.02
N VAL A 8 -10.38 -3.82 -4.97
CA VAL A 8 -9.61 -2.57 -4.85
C VAL A 8 -10.14 -1.74 -3.68
N GLU A 9 -11.46 -1.61 -3.56
CA GLU A 9 -12.07 -0.84 -2.47
C GLU A 9 -11.78 -1.44 -1.09
N ARG A 10 -11.87 -2.77 -0.94
CA ARG A 10 -11.45 -3.45 0.31
C ARG A 10 -9.98 -3.21 0.64
N ALA A 11 -9.09 -3.27 -0.35
CA ALA A 11 -7.67 -3.02 -0.14
C ALA A 11 -7.40 -1.57 0.28
N VAL A 12 -8.03 -0.59 -0.38
CA VAL A 12 -7.88 0.83 -0.05
C VAL A 12 -8.46 1.13 1.33
N ASN A 13 -9.62 0.57 1.69
CA ASN A 13 -10.19 0.71 3.03
C ASN A 13 -9.26 0.12 4.10
N TYR A 14 -8.68 -1.07 3.87
CA TYR A 14 -7.69 -1.64 4.80
C TYR A 14 -6.48 -0.72 5.00
N LEU A 15 -5.89 -0.20 3.92
CA LEU A 15 -4.74 0.71 4.02
C LEU A 15 -5.10 2.02 4.73
N ARG A 16 -6.32 2.54 4.54
CA ARG A 16 -6.83 3.72 5.26
C ARG A 16 -7.01 3.42 6.74
N ASP A 17 -7.66 2.33 7.09
CA ASP A 17 -7.97 1.97 8.48
C ASP A 17 -6.70 1.68 9.29
N ARG A 18 -5.62 1.31 8.60
CA ARG A 18 -4.26 1.17 9.18
C ARG A 18 -3.44 2.46 9.17
N CYS A 19 -4.01 3.58 8.70
CA CYS A 19 -3.33 4.86 8.55
C CYS A 19 -2.07 4.82 7.66
N PHE A 20 -2.01 3.91 6.67
CA PHE A 20 -0.88 3.83 5.73
C PHE A 20 -1.03 4.78 4.54
N ILE A 21 -2.26 5.22 4.26
CA ILE A 21 -2.58 6.17 3.20
C ILE A 21 -3.48 7.27 3.74
N GLN A 22 -3.38 8.45 3.13
CA GLN A 22 -4.31 9.56 3.37
C GLN A 22 -5.32 9.62 2.22
N ILE A 23 -6.61 9.67 2.56
CA ILE A 23 -7.70 9.80 1.58
C ILE A 23 -8.38 11.15 1.81
N ILE A 24 -8.48 11.97 0.76
CA ILE A 24 -9.05 13.33 0.88
C ILE A 24 -10.58 13.31 0.90
N ALA A 25 -11.24 12.48 0.08
CA ALA A 25 -12.67 12.20 0.14
C ALA A 25 -13.05 11.22 -0.98
N SER A 26 -14.12 10.46 -0.78
CA SER A 26 -14.87 9.83 -1.88
C SER A 26 -16.00 10.77 -2.29
N TYR A 27 -15.75 11.67 -3.23
CA TYR A 27 -16.82 12.43 -3.89
C TYR A 27 -17.11 11.77 -5.25
N GLY A 28 -18.36 11.33 -5.46
CA GLY A 28 -18.81 10.73 -6.72
C GLY A 28 -18.41 9.26 -6.94
N GLY A 29 -18.09 8.52 -5.88
CA GLY A 29 -17.78 7.08 -5.96
C GLY A 29 -16.37 6.74 -6.45
N GLY A 30 -15.50 7.74 -6.60
CA GLY A 30 -14.07 7.57 -6.82
C GLY A 30 -13.30 7.45 -5.51
N LEU A 31 -12.27 6.59 -5.48
CA LEU A 31 -11.29 6.54 -4.39
C LEU A 31 -10.11 7.43 -4.77
N PHE A 32 -9.91 8.53 -4.03
CA PHE A 32 -8.79 9.46 -4.25
C PHE A 32 -7.79 9.35 -3.10
N ILE A 33 -6.63 8.73 -3.41
CA ILE A 33 -5.52 8.61 -2.48
C ILE A 33 -4.63 9.86 -2.63
N ASN A 34 -4.50 10.64 -1.56
CA ASN A 34 -3.67 11.84 -1.53
C ASN A 34 -2.17 11.52 -1.47
N GLY A 35 -1.85 10.45 -0.75
CA GLY A 35 -0.47 10.02 -0.55
C GLY A 35 -0.36 8.94 0.50
N MET A 36 0.86 8.47 0.71
CA MET A 36 1.21 7.54 1.77
C MET A 36 1.66 8.30 3.01
N THR A 37 1.35 7.77 4.18
CA THR A 37 1.91 8.28 5.44
C THR A 37 3.37 7.83 5.58
N PRO A 38 4.17 8.48 6.46
CA PRO A 38 5.53 8.03 6.74
C PRO A 38 5.60 6.55 7.14
N ASP A 39 4.66 6.08 7.97
CA ASP A 39 4.56 4.67 8.38
C ASP A 39 4.21 3.76 7.20
N GLY A 40 3.31 4.21 6.31
CA GLY A 40 3.00 3.50 5.07
C GLY A 40 4.23 3.33 4.19
N ILE A 41 5.02 4.40 4.02
CA ILE A 41 6.27 4.38 3.25
C ILE A 41 7.28 3.43 3.91
N ASP A 42 7.51 3.54 5.22
CA ASP A 42 8.44 2.67 5.93
C ASP A 42 8.04 1.18 5.83
N ILE A 43 6.75 0.85 5.89
CA ILE A 43 6.26 -0.53 5.68
C ILE A 43 6.49 -1.00 4.24
N ILE A 44 6.26 -0.14 3.25
CA ILE A 44 6.50 -0.47 1.85
C ILE A 44 7.92 -0.16 1.41
N GLU A 45 8.89 0.10 2.28
CA GLU A 45 10.31 0.25 1.93
C GLU A 45 11.20 -0.70 2.75
N ASN A 46 10.64 -1.28 3.82
CA ASN A 46 11.31 -2.23 4.68
C ASN A 46 10.71 -3.63 4.48
N GLU A 47 11.49 -4.53 3.90
CA GLU A 47 11.07 -5.90 3.57
C GLU A 47 10.51 -6.66 4.79
N ASP A 48 11.15 -6.55 5.96
CA ASP A 48 10.71 -7.26 7.16
C ASP A 48 9.38 -6.72 7.68
N LYS A 49 9.20 -5.39 7.64
CA LYS A 49 7.94 -4.75 8.02
C LYS A 49 6.83 -5.06 7.03
N PHE A 50 7.14 -5.10 5.73
CA PHE A 50 6.21 -5.51 4.69
C PHE A 50 5.71 -6.94 4.93
N LYS A 51 6.62 -7.90 5.10
CA LYS A 51 6.31 -9.31 5.34
C LYS A 51 5.48 -9.50 6.61
N THR A 52 5.87 -8.82 7.69
CA THR A 52 5.14 -8.86 8.97
C THR A 52 3.73 -8.27 8.84
N THR A 53 3.58 -7.18 8.08
CA THR A 53 2.31 -6.45 7.98
C THR A 53 1.30 -7.15 7.07
N PHE A 54 1.75 -7.72 5.95
CA PHE A 54 0.86 -8.31 4.95
C PHE A 54 0.83 -9.84 4.98
N GLY A 55 1.77 -10.49 5.68
CA GLY A 55 1.84 -11.95 5.76
C GLY A 55 2.19 -12.62 4.43
N ILE A 56 2.76 -11.87 3.48
CA ILE A 56 3.08 -12.34 2.12
C ILE A 56 4.59 -12.38 1.97
N ASN A 57 5.12 -13.53 1.52
CA ASN A 57 6.46 -13.60 0.96
C ASN A 57 6.33 -13.39 -0.56
N LEU A 58 6.60 -12.18 -1.04
CA LEU A 58 6.61 -11.87 -2.48
C LEU A 58 7.83 -12.54 -3.12
N GLY A 59 7.77 -13.87 -3.32
CA GLY A 59 8.83 -14.59 -4.01
C GLY A 59 9.13 -13.95 -5.38
N VAL A 60 10.42 -13.83 -5.72
CA VAL A 60 11.03 -13.32 -6.97
C VAL A 60 10.62 -11.90 -7.45
N PHE A 61 9.51 -11.34 -6.95
CA PHE A 61 9.20 -9.92 -7.08
C PHE A 61 10.05 -9.15 -6.08
N SER A 62 11.32 -8.96 -6.44
CA SER A 62 12.09 -7.85 -5.91
C SER A 62 11.42 -6.56 -6.41
N ILE A 63 10.41 -6.09 -5.66
CA ILE A 63 10.26 -4.64 -5.50
C ILE A 63 11.66 -4.22 -5.09
N SER A 64 12.34 -3.42 -5.90
CA SER A 64 13.77 -3.16 -5.76
C SER A 64 14.02 -2.39 -4.45
N TRP A 65 14.06 -3.11 -3.33
CA TRP A 65 14.49 -2.63 -2.01
C TRP A 65 15.97 -2.25 -2.01
N THR A 66 16.67 -2.50 -3.10
CA THR A 66 17.93 -1.85 -3.43
C THR A 66 17.69 -0.36 -3.48
N LYS A 67 17.87 0.30 -2.32
CA LYS A 67 18.28 1.69 -2.24
C LYS A 67 19.36 1.89 -3.29
N GLU A 68 19.07 2.62 -4.37
CA GLU A 68 20.14 3.25 -5.13
C GLU A 68 20.89 4.13 -4.13
N LYS A 69 22.04 3.64 -3.67
CA LYS A 69 23.01 4.46 -2.97
C LYS A 69 23.44 5.53 -3.96
N LYS A 70 22.84 6.71 -3.83
CA LYS A 70 23.30 7.91 -4.52
C LYS A 70 24.53 8.46 -3.82
#